data_AF-A0A6I6SSB0-F1
#
_entry.id   AF-A0A6I6SSB0-F1
#
_cell.length_a   1.000
_cell.length_b   1.000
_cell.length_c   1.000
_cell.angle_alpha   90.00
_cell.angle_beta   90.00
_cell.angle_gamma   90.00
#
_symmetry.space_group_name_H-M   'P 1'
#
loop_
_entity.id
_entity.type
_entity.pdbx_description
1 polymer ?
#
loop_
_entity_poly.entity_id
_entity_poly.type
_entity_poly.pdbx_seq_one_letter_code
_entity_poly.pdbx_strand_id
1 'polypeptide(L)'
;MEVQELLYVGEHRSARYGLEHHPDCDKWHAFLQPGEELWYSVGLAGHANRERLAAAMINAHKPRFNNHSQYRDHFPFDETTVHIYGKKDKLQSIFTVEPKA
;
A
#
# COMPACT_ATOMS: atom_id res chain seq x y z
N MET A 1 -5.24 17.57 -11.02
CA MET A 1 -4.97 16.15 -11.35
C MET A 1 -5.62 15.30 -10.28
N GLU A 2 -6.28 14.22 -10.68
CA GLU A 2 -7.04 13.33 -9.81
C GLU A 2 -6.40 11.93 -9.84
N VAL A 3 -6.18 11.35 -8.67
CA VAL A 3 -5.69 9.96 -8.56
C VAL A 3 -6.79 9.01 -9.04
N GLN A 4 -6.49 8.15 -10.00
CA GLN A 4 -7.47 7.23 -10.59
C GLN A 4 -7.59 5.94 -9.77
N GLU A 5 -6.46 5.32 -9.40
CA GLU A 5 -6.43 4.01 -8.75
C GLU A 5 -5.24 3.87 -7.78
N LEU A 6 -5.44 3.13 -6.69
CA LEU A 6 -4.34 2.63 -5.84
C LEU A 6 -3.78 1.32 -6.42
N LEU A 7 -2.57 1.38 -6.97
CA LEU A 7 -1.97 0.24 -7.67
C LEU A 7 -1.26 -0.74 -6.74
N TYR A 8 -0.50 -0.24 -5.76
CA TYR A 8 0.36 -1.05 -4.89
C TYR A 8 0.56 -0.40 -3.51
N VAL A 9 0.74 -1.23 -2.50
CA VAL A 9 1.18 -0.86 -1.15
C VAL A 9 2.35 -1.77 -0.76
N GLY A 10 3.41 -1.20 -0.20
CA GLY A 10 4.54 -1.94 0.33
C GLY A 10 5.18 -1.24 1.52
N GLU A 11 6.14 -1.91 2.15
CA GLU A 11 7.01 -1.32 3.16
C GLU A 11 8.47 -1.43 2.76
N HIS A 12 9.25 -0.41 3.09
CA HIS A 12 10.70 -0.44 2.95
C HIS A 12 11.34 0.31 4.12
N ARG A 13 12.54 -0.12 4.51
CA ARG A 13 13.38 0.63 5.46
C ARG A 13 13.81 1.99 4.91
N SER A 14 13.94 2.09 3.59
CA SER A 14 14.25 3.32 2.86
C SER A 14 13.28 3.44 1.69
N ALA A 15 12.42 4.46 1.71
CA ALA A 15 11.47 4.71 0.64
C ALA A 15 12.18 4.96 -0.70
N ARG A 16 13.29 5.71 -0.69
CA ARG A 16 14.11 5.95 -1.89
C ARG A 16 14.57 4.63 -2.52
N TYR A 17 15.17 3.76 -1.70
CA TYR A 17 15.68 2.49 -2.21
C TYR A 17 14.56 1.61 -2.78
N GLY A 18 13.41 1.57 -2.08
CA GLY A 18 12.24 0.84 -2.52
C GLY A 18 11.73 1.30 -3.88
N LEU A 19 11.66 2.62 -4.10
CA LEU A 19 11.21 3.19 -5.38
C LEU A 19 12.20 2.94 -6.52
N GLU A 20 13.51 3.05 -6.25
CA GLU A 20 14.55 2.89 -7.27
C GLU A 20 14.74 1.43 -7.70
N HIS A 21 14.53 0.48 -6.80
CA HIS A 21 14.90 -0.93 -7.00
C HIS A 21 13.70 -1.89 -6.92
N HIS A 22 12.46 -1.38 -7.00
CA HIS A 22 11.29 -2.27 -6.94
C HIS A 22 11.27 -3.18 -8.17
N PRO A 23 11.20 -4.52 -8.01
CA PRO A 23 11.23 -5.45 -9.14
C PRO A 23 10.02 -5.30 -10.07
N ASP A 24 8.88 -4.83 -9.55
CA ASP A 24 7.66 -4.60 -10.33
C ASP A 24 7.54 -3.18 -10.93
N CYS A 25 8.57 -2.33 -10.84
CA CYS A 25 8.48 -0.95 -11.34
C CYS A 25 8.12 -0.91 -12.85
N ASP A 26 8.79 -1.73 -13.66
CA ASP A 26 8.51 -1.84 -15.10
C ASP A 26 7.07 -2.28 -15.38
N LYS A 27 6.54 -3.17 -14.54
CA LYS A 27 5.15 -3.65 -14.65
C LYS A 27 4.14 -2.55 -14.37
N TRP A 28 4.41 -1.66 -13.41
CA TRP A 28 3.54 -0.53 -13.11
C TRP A 28 3.55 0.49 -14.25
N HIS A 29 4.72 0.78 -14.81
CA HIS A 29 4.85 1.68 -15.96
C HIS A 29 4.16 1.12 -17.21
N ALA A 30 4.28 -0.19 -17.47
CA ALA A 30 3.62 -0.84 -18.60
C ALA A 30 2.08 -0.86 -18.50
N PHE A 31 1.52 -0.62 -17.33
CA PHE A 31 0.07 -0.56 -17.11
C PHE A 31 -0.55 0.79 -17.50
N LEU A 32 0.25 1.88 -17.46
CA LEU A 32 -0.23 3.23 -17.73
C LEU A 32 -0.73 3.39 -19.17
N GLN A 33 -1.88 4.06 -19.32
CA GLN A 33 -2.37 4.50 -20.61
C GLN A 33 -1.67 5.80 -21.06
N PRO A 34 -1.71 6.14 -22.36
CA PRO A 34 -1.16 7.41 -22.85
C PRO A 34 -1.73 8.62 -22.08
N GLY A 35 -0.85 9.41 -21.46
CA GLY A 35 -1.21 10.58 -20.66
C GLY A 35 -1.43 10.31 -19.17
N GLU A 36 -1.37 9.05 -18.72
CA GLU A 36 -1.35 8.71 -17.30
C GLU A 36 0.06 8.79 -16.71
N GLU A 37 0.13 9.05 -15.41
CA GLU A 37 1.38 9.14 -14.66
C GLU A 37 1.31 8.28 -13.40
N LEU A 38 2.47 7.74 -13.01
CA LEU A 38 2.61 7.01 -11.76
C LEU A 38 2.97 7.96 -10.62
N TRP A 39 2.18 7.91 -9.55
CA TRP A 39 2.31 8.79 -8.40
C TRP A 39 2.64 7.98 -7.16
N TYR A 40 3.57 8.48 -6.35
CA TYR A 40 4.01 7.81 -5.13
C TYR A 40 3.63 8.63 -3.90
N SER A 41 3.06 7.96 -2.90
CA SER A 41 2.81 8.53 -1.57
C SER A 41 3.59 7.73 -0.54
N VAL A 42 4.23 8.41 0.40
CA VAL A 42 5.08 7.81 1.43
C VAL A 42 4.62 8.26 2.80
N GLY A 43 4.32 7.29 3.66
CA GLY A 43 4.02 7.50 5.08
C GLY A 43 5.13 6.95 5.96
N LEU A 44 5.47 7.68 7.03
CA LEU A 44 6.41 7.18 8.04
C LEU A 44 5.70 6.23 9.00
N ALA A 45 6.35 5.12 9.34
CA ALA A 45 5.88 4.18 10.33
C ALA A 45 7.05 3.72 11.21
N GLY A 46 6.77 3.53 12.51
CA GLY A 46 7.75 3.00 13.45
C GLY A 46 8.24 1.61 13.04
N HIS A 47 9.49 1.29 13.34
CA HIS A 47 10.13 0.05 12.88
C HIS A 47 9.32 -1.21 13.19
N ALA A 48 8.78 -1.31 14.40
CA ALA A 48 7.99 -2.46 14.84
C ALA A 48 6.66 -2.63 14.11
N ASN A 49 6.13 -1.56 13.49
CA ASN A 49 4.79 -1.54 12.93
C ASN A 49 4.76 -1.44 11.40
N ARG A 50 5.92 -1.34 10.72
CA ARG A 50 5.94 -1.17 9.25
C ARG A 50 5.24 -2.30 8.52
N GLU A 51 5.57 -3.54 8.86
CA GLU A 51 4.98 -4.72 8.22
C GLU A 51 3.49 -4.84 8.56
N ARG A 52 3.13 -4.66 9.84
CA ARG A 52 1.72 -4.66 10.29
C ARG A 52 0.89 -3.61 9.56
N LEU A 53 1.41 -2.39 9.41
CA LEU A 53 0.73 -1.31 8.69
C LEU A 53 0.57 -1.66 7.21
N ALA A 54 1.61 -2.15 6.54
CA ALA A 54 1.51 -2.57 5.14
C ALA A 54 0.49 -3.69 4.96
N ALA A 55 0.50 -4.69 5.84
CA ALA A 55 -0.49 -5.77 5.82
C ALA A 55 -1.92 -5.25 6.00
N ALA A 56 -2.16 -4.33 6.95
CA ALA A 56 -3.47 -3.73 7.17
C ALA A 56 -3.94 -2.92 5.96
N MET A 57 -3.05 -2.12 5.37
CA MET A 57 -3.32 -1.34 4.17
C MET A 57 -3.66 -2.22 2.96
N ILE A 58 -2.91 -3.31 2.75
CA ILE A 58 -3.18 -4.29 1.68
C ILE A 58 -4.51 -4.99 1.90
N ASN A 59 -4.83 -5.40 3.13
CA ASN A 59 -6.07 -6.11 3.45
C ASN A 59 -7.31 -5.23 3.23
N ALA A 60 -7.26 -3.98 3.69
CA ALA A 60 -8.37 -3.04 3.60
C ALA A 60 -8.62 -2.53 2.19
N HIS A 61 -7.56 -2.24 1.42
CA HIS A 61 -7.70 -1.60 0.10
C HIS A 61 -7.57 -2.56 -1.08
N LYS A 62 -6.98 -3.75 -0.84
CA LYS A 62 -6.78 -4.80 -1.84
C LYS A 62 -6.20 -4.29 -3.17
N PRO A 63 -5.03 -3.61 -3.16
CA PRO A 63 -4.47 -3.03 -4.37
C PRO A 63 -4.19 -4.11 -5.43
N ARG A 64 -4.30 -3.70 -6.70
CA ARG A 64 -4.13 -4.55 -7.88
C ARG A 64 -2.83 -5.35 -7.91
N PHE A 65 -1.70 -4.70 -7.63
CA PHE A 65 -0.39 -5.33 -7.76
C PHE A 65 0.08 -6.04 -6.49
N ASN A 66 -0.75 -6.06 -5.43
CA ASN A 66 -0.53 -6.88 -4.24
C ASN A 66 -1.16 -8.28 -4.33
N ASN A 67 -1.56 -8.76 -5.51
CA ASN A 67 -2.20 -10.08 -5.67
C ASN A 67 -1.34 -11.26 -5.20
N HIS A 68 -0.01 -11.10 -5.15
CA HIS A 68 0.91 -12.12 -4.64
C HIS A 68 1.01 -12.12 -3.10
N SER A 69 0.49 -11.08 -2.42
CA SER A 69 0.60 -10.94 -0.98
C SER A 69 -0.50 -11.72 -0.27
N GLN A 70 -0.11 -12.57 0.68
CA GLN A 70 -1.04 -13.23 1.61
C GLN A 70 -1.89 -12.23 2.40
N TYR A 71 -1.39 -11.00 2.59
CA TYR A 71 -2.06 -9.95 3.38
C TYR A 71 -3.38 -9.47 2.77
N ARG A 72 -3.62 -9.77 1.49
CA ARG A 72 -4.85 -9.41 0.78
C ARG A 72 -6.08 -10.09 1.37
N ASP A 73 -5.94 -11.32 1.84
CA ASP A 73 -7.07 -12.13 2.32
C ASP A 73 -6.90 -12.65 3.75
N HIS A 74 -5.67 -12.62 4.29
CA HIS A 74 -5.33 -13.03 5.66
C HIS A 74 -4.54 -11.93 6.38
N PHE A 75 -4.86 -11.64 7.63
CA PHE A 75 -4.15 -10.64 8.43
C PHE A 75 -3.56 -11.28 9.69
N PRO A 76 -2.23 -11.54 9.75
CA PRO A 76 -1.60 -12.34 10.81
C PRO A 76 -1.20 -11.51 12.05
N PHE A 77 -1.91 -10.42 12.32
CA PHE A 77 -1.62 -9.53 13.44
C PHE A 77 -2.86 -9.33 14.29
N ASP A 78 -2.66 -8.85 15.51
CA ASP A 78 -3.77 -8.38 16.36
C ASP A 78 -4.59 -7.31 15.64
N GLU A 79 -5.85 -7.17 16.08
CA GLU A 79 -6.74 -6.12 15.60
C GLU A 79 -6.00 -4.78 15.52
N THR A 80 -6.04 -4.18 14.33
CA THR A 80 -5.28 -2.97 14.04
C THR A 80 -6.21 -1.93 13.46
N THR A 81 -6.35 -0.81 14.18
CA THR A 81 -6.99 0.40 13.68
C THR A 81 -5.93 1.34 13.12
N VAL A 82 -6.10 1.75 11.87
CA VAL A 82 -5.20 2.65 11.16
C VAL A 82 -5.86 4.01 10.98
N HIS A 83 -5.12 5.08 11.29
CA HIS A 83 -5.52 6.45 11.02
C HIS A 83 -4.57 7.08 10.00
N ILE A 84 -5.10 7.52 8.86
CA ILE A 84 -4.33 8.14 7.77
C ILE A 84 -4.66 9.63 7.71
N TYR A 85 -3.60 10.44 7.70
CA TYR A 85 -3.69 11.90 7.60
C TYR A 85 -2.99 12.41 6.33
N GLY A 86 -3.28 13.65 5.95
CA GLY A 86 -2.71 14.27 4.75
C GLY A 86 -3.44 13.89 3.45
N LYS A 87 -2.68 13.84 2.35
CA LYS A 87 -3.18 13.45 1.02
C LYS A 87 -3.40 11.94 0.99
N LYS A 88 -4.64 11.54 0.73
CA LYS A 88 -5.11 10.17 0.93
C LYS A 88 -6.14 9.76 -0.12
N ASP A 89 -6.00 10.29 -1.33
CA ASP A 89 -6.88 9.94 -2.44
C ASP A 89 -6.88 8.42 -2.63
N LYS A 90 -8.08 7.82 -2.77
CA LYS A 90 -8.32 6.36 -2.84
C LYS A 90 -7.96 5.56 -1.58
N LEU A 91 -7.60 6.20 -0.47
CA LEU A 91 -7.36 5.55 0.82
C LEU A 91 -8.51 5.83 1.80
N GLN A 92 -8.89 4.80 2.55
CA GLN A 92 -9.77 4.93 3.72
C GLN A 92 -9.03 5.69 4.81
N SER A 93 -9.66 6.73 5.35
CA SER A 93 -9.02 7.61 6.34
C SER A 93 -8.84 6.92 7.71
N ILE A 94 -9.83 6.12 8.10
CA ILE A 94 -9.82 5.33 9.33
C ILE A 94 -10.44 3.99 8.99
N PHE A 95 -9.76 2.90 9.34
CA PHE A 95 -10.27 1.55 9.16
C PHE A 95 -9.64 0.61 10.18
N THR A 96 -10.35 -0.48 10.45
CA THR A 96 -9.92 -1.54 11.36
C THR A 96 -9.82 -2.83 10.57
N VAL A 97 -8.72 -3.57 10.77
CA VAL A 97 -8.51 -4.91 10.22
C VAL A 97 -8.38 -5.88 11.37
N GLU A 98 -9.16 -6.94 11.32
CA GLU A 98 -9.17 -8.00 12.31
C GLU A 98 -8.44 -9.24 11.78
N PRO A 99 -7.74 -10.00 12.63
CA PRO A 99 -7.26 -11.31 12.27
C PRO A 99 -8.45 -12.21 11.92
N LYS A 100 -8.49 -12.70 10.68
CA LYS A 100 -9.49 -13.71 10.30
C LYS A 100 -9.17 -15.02 11.01
N ALA A 101 -10.15 -15.54 11.74
CA ALA A 101 -10.16 -16.86 12.34
C ALA A 101 -10.05 -17.98 11.29
#